data_AF-A0A3E3J3L1-F1
#
_entry.id   AF-A0A3E3J3L1-F1
#
_cell.length_a   1.000
_cell.length_b   1.000
_cell.length_c   1.000
_cell.angle_alpha   90.00
_cell.angle_beta   90.00
_cell.angle_gamma   90.00
#
_symmetry.space_group_name_H-M   'P 1'
#
loop_
_entity.id
_entity.type
_entity.pdbx_description
1 polymer ?
#
loop_
_entity_poly.entity_id
_entity_poly.type
_entity_poly.pdbx_seq_one_letter_code
_entity_poly.pdbx_strand_id
1 'polypeptide(L)'
;MDKFLKILDFVLVIAAIVLAVYVGKNIGLEYLMRGREEPVTLSMTEGGLPEDYIGRPAGGDIPLIEDGHSWEEAWATDYITIQPVGIVSTGVGALHPWVDAYTTPTRRNRGGWKAPVITNTALDVFNEYGEFYLLQLPDESYILAQLPMEEARKLKMGKEITLPVGRKIPLNMQAKGSLDGICYEYDVPMDDVFYCINDKWNDSHEFGLFLLRIAIAVLVLFSFGTAFIMLAEKIFKREKK
;
A
#
# COMPACT_ATOMS: atom_id res chain seq x y z
N MET A 1 25.56 -0.57 -37.65
CA MET A 1 24.36 0.29 -37.53
C MET A 1 23.11 -0.51 -37.16
N ASP A 2 22.79 -1.62 -37.84
CA ASP A 2 21.65 -2.48 -37.46
C ASP A 2 21.74 -3.09 -36.06
N LYS A 3 22.95 -3.47 -35.61
CA LYS A 3 23.15 -3.93 -34.23
C LYS A 3 22.86 -2.83 -33.20
N PHE A 4 23.16 -1.57 -33.51
CA PHE A 4 22.94 -0.44 -32.60
C PHE A 4 21.44 -0.14 -32.46
N LEU A 5 20.69 -0.10 -33.57
CA LEU A 5 19.24 0.08 -33.54
C LEU A 5 18.55 -1.06 -32.78
N LYS A 6 18.97 -2.32 -32.98
CA LYS A 6 18.43 -3.46 -32.22
C LYS A 6 18.71 -3.37 -30.72
N ILE A 7 19.88 -2.88 -30.33
CA ILE A 7 20.22 -2.66 -28.91
C ILE A 7 19.36 -1.53 -28.33
N LEU A 8 19.17 -0.45 -29.09
CA LEU A 8 18.31 0.66 -28.70
C LEU A 8 16.85 0.22 -28.51
N ASP A 9 16.29 -0.52 -29.48
CA ASP A 9 14.93 -1.06 -29.38
C ASP A 9 14.77 -1.94 -28.14
N PHE A 10 15.76 -2.79 -27.86
CA PHE A 10 15.79 -3.62 -26.66
C PHE A 10 15.79 -2.79 -25.37
N VAL A 11 16.60 -1.73 -25.30
CA VAL A 11 16.63 -0.82 -24.14
C VAL A 11 15.31 -0.07 -23.97
N LEU A 12 14.68 0.37 -25.06
CA LEU A 12 13.39 1.06 -25.03
C LEU A 12 12.25 0.15 -24.56
N VAL A 13 12.27 -1.12 -24.97
CA VAL A 13 11.32 -2.13 -24.48
C VAL A 13 11.51 -2.35 -22.98
N ILE A 14 12.76 -2.47 -22.50
CA ILE A 14 13.02 -2.57 -21.06
C ILE A 14 12.50 -1.33 -20.32
N ALA A 15 12.74 -0.13 -20.83
CA ALA A 15 12.24 1.10 -20.23
C ALA A 15 10.71 1.12 -20.15
N ALA A 16 10.02 0.65 -21.21
CA ALA A 16 8.56 0.53 -21.21
C ALA A 16 8.05 -0.51 -20.19
N ILE A 17 8.75 -1.63 -20.01
CA ILE A 17 8.43 -2.64 -18.99
C ILE A 17 8.58 -2.04 -17.59
N VAL A 18 9.68 -1.36 -17.32
CA VAL A 18 9.93 -0.70 -16.03
C VAL A 18 8.82 0.32 -15.73
N LEU A 19 8.44 1.12 -16.72
CA LEU A 19 7.34 2.08 -16.58
C LEU A 19 5.99 1.40 -16.34
N ALA A 20 5.69 0.32 -17.07
CA ALA A 20 4.46 -0.46 -16.89
C ALA A 20 4.35 -1.06 -15.48
N VAL A 21 5.44 -1.64 -14.98
CA VAL A 21 5.51 -2.15 -13.60
C VAL A 21 5.35 -1.02 -12.59
N TYR A 22 6.03 0.11 -12.81
CA TYR A 22 5.92 1.27 -11.93
C TYR A 22 4.48 1.82 -11.86
N VAL A 23 3.81 1.98 -13.01
CA VAL A 23 2.42 2.45 -13.06
C VAL A 23 1.47 1.43 -12.43
N GLY A 24 1.63 0.14 -12.74
CA GLY A 24 0.81 -0.93 -12.19
C GLY A 24 0.91 -1.06 -10.67
N LYS A 25 2.12 -0.88 -10.11
CA LYS A 25 2.34 -0.87 -8.66
C LYS A 25 1.74 0.36 -7.99
N ASN A 26 1.83 1.53 -8.63
CA ASN A 26 1.44 2.79 -8.01
C ASN A 26 0.01 3.24 -8.32
N ILE A 27 -0.82 2.45 -8.99
CA ILE A 27 -2.18 2.88 -9.30
C ILE A 27 -3.16 2.57 -8.15
N GLY A 28 -3.86 3.60 -7.67
CA GLY A 28 -4.86 3.55 -6.60
C GLY A 28 -6.19 2.95 -6.98
N LEU A 29 -6.19 1.73 -7.52
CA LEU A 29 -7.43 1.09 -8.02
C LEU A 29 -8.46 0.84 -6.92
N GLU A 30 -7.99 0.57 -5.70
CA GLU A 30 -8.87 0.37 -4.54
C GLU A 30 -9.75 1.59 -4.32
N TYR A 31 -9.16 2.78 -4.28
CA TYR A 31 -9.89 4.03 -4.13
C TYR A 31 -10.87 4.29 -5.29
N LEU A 32 -10.47 3.98 -6.52
CA LEU A 32 -11.34 4.13 -7.69
C LEU A 32 -12.54 3.20 -7.66
N MET A 33 -12.37 1.95 -7.19
CA MET A 33 -13.45 0.96 -7.13
C MET A 33 -14.35 1.12 -5.90
N ARG A 34 -13.81 1.56 -4.76
CA ARG A 34 -14.60 1.81 -3.54
C ARG A 34 -15.56 3.00 -3.70
N GLY A 35 -15.19 3.98 -4.52
CA GLY A 35 -16.06 5.13 -4.81
C GLY A 35 -16.32 5.99 -3.57
N ARG A 36 -17.53 6.56 -3.45
CA ARG A 36 -17.93 7.38 -2.30
C ARG A 36 -18.73 6.54 -1.31
N GLU A 37 -18.03 5.90 -0.40
CA GLU A 37 -18.64 5.23 0.76
C GLU A 37 -19.21 6.27 1.74
N GLU A 38 -20.34 5.96 2.37
CA GLU A 38 -20.86 6.78 3.46
C GLU A 38 -19.92 6.69 4.68
N PRO A 39 -19.62 7.84 5.33
CA PRO A 39 -18.83 7.87 6.55
C PRO A 39 -19.47 7.05 7.67
N VAL A 40 -18.64 6.31 8.40
CA VAL A 40 -19.08 5.50 9.54
C VAL A 40 -19.23 6.39 10.76
N THR A 41 -20.40 6.31 11.40
CA THR A 41 -20.68 6.99 12.67
C THR A 41 -20.52 6.04 13.85
N LEU A 42 -20.27 6.56 15.06
CA LEU A 42 -20.17 5.78 16.28
C LEU A 42 -21.39 4.88 16.49
N SER A 43 -22.59 5.41 16.22
CA SER A 43 -23.85 4.67 16.35
C SER A 43 -23.93 3.42 15.46
N MET A 44 -23.25 3.40 14.31
CA MET A 44 -23.15 2.20 13.48
C MET A 44 -22.25 1.14 14.11
N THR A 45 -21.23 1.57 14.85
CA THR A 45 -20.23 0.69 15.44
C THR A 45 -20.68 0.00 16.74
N GLU A 46 -21.68 0.53 17.44
CA GLU A 46 -22.17 0.02 18.73
C GLU A 46 -22.75 -1.41 18.67
N GLY A 47 -23.13 -1.90 17.49
CA GLY A 47 -23.73 -3.23 17.30
C GLY A 47 -23.15 -4.06 16.16
N GLY A 48 -22.13 -3.56 15.46
CA GLY A 48 -21.55 -4.26 14.30
C GLY A 48 -20.13 -4.76 14.53
N LEU A 49 -19.67 -5.62 13.63
CA LEU A 49 -18.34 -6.23 13.72
C LEU A 49 -17.27 -5.24 13.23
N PRO A 50 -16.07 -5.22 13.84
CA PRO A 50 -14.99 -4.33 13.41
C PRO A 50 -14.68 -4.45 11.91
N GLU A 51 -14.70 -5.66 11.38
CA GLU A 51 -14.45 -5.99 9.98
C GLU A 51 -15.38 -5.26 8.99
N ASP A 52 -16.53 -4.76 9.44
CA ASP A 52 -17.49 -4.04 8.60
C ASP A 52 -17.20 -2.53 8.47
N TYR A 53 -16.37 -1.99 9.38
CA TYR A 53 -16.16 -0.55 9.52
C TYR A 53 -14.71 -0.11 9.36
N ILE A 54 -13.74 -0.96 9.72
CA ILE A 54 -12.33 -0.62 9.59
C ILE A 54 -11.97 -0.34 8.12
N GLY A 55 -11.22 0.74 7.92
CA GLY A 55 -10.81 1.24 6.61
C GLY A 55 -11.90 1.94 5.80
N ARG A 56 -13.08 2.18 6.37
CA ARG A 56 -14.12 3.06 5.78
C ARG A 56 -13.92 4.52 6.23
N PRO A 57 -14.45 5.51 5.49
CA PRO A 57 -14.32 6.91 5.88
C PRO A 57 -14.87 7.17 7.30
N ALA A 58 -14.14 7.91 8.12
CA ALA A 58 -14.57 8.24 9.47
C ALA A 58 -15.60 9.39 9.46
N GLY A 59 -16.71 9.20 10.17
CA GLY A 59 -17.66 10.26 10.51
C GLY A 59 -17.06 11.20 11.57
N GLY A 60 -17.62 12.41 11.68
CA GLY A 60 -17.12 13.43 12.61
C GLY A 60 -17.37 13.13 14.09
N ASP A 61 -18.12 12.06 14.40
CA ASP A 61 -18.37 11.56 15.74
C ASP A 61 -17.40 10.45 16.16
N ILE A 62 -16.61 9.87 15.23
CA ILE A 62 -15.56 8.91 15.58
C ILE A 62 -14.46 9.64 16.36
N PRO A 63 -14.01 9.09 17.52
CA PRO A 63 -12.93 9.67 18.31
C PRO A 63 -11.66 9.94 17.48
N LEU A 64 -11.20 11.19 17.51
CA LEU A 64 -9.97 11.64 16.85
C LEU A 64 -8.81 11.58 17.86
N ILE A 65 -7.75 10.84 17.52
CA ILE A 65 -6.52 10.80 18.31
C ILE A 65 -5.58 11.90 17.80
N GLU A 66 -5.27 12.86 18.67
CA GLU A 66 -4.43 14.02 18.37
C GLU A 66 -3.06 13.96 19.06
N ASP A 67 -2.89 13.07 20.04
CA ASP A 67 -1.68 12.99 20.85
C ASP A 67 -1.32 11.55 21.24
N GLY A 68 -0.05 11.35 21.60
CA GLY A 68 0.49 10.03 21.96
C GLY A 68 -0.10 9.48 23.24
N HIS A 69 -0.55 10.33 24.16
CA HIS A 69 -1.18 9.89 25.41
C HIS A 69 -2.56 9.27 25.14
N SER A 70 -3.37 9.92 24.32
CA SER A 70 -4.68 9.45 23.85
C SER A 70 -4.54 8.15 23.05
N TRP A 71 -3.44 7.99 22.30
CA TRP A 71 -3.10 6.73 21.65
C TRP A 71 -2.81 5.60 22.65
N GLU A 72 -2.07 5.87 23.72
CA GLU A 72 -1.78 4.88 24.76
C GLU A 72 -3.03 4.48 25.53
N GLU A 73 -3.92 5.43 25.82
CA GLU A 73 -5.20 5.18 26.49
C GLU A 73 -6.23 4.47 25.62
N ALA A 74 -6.11 4.55 24.29
CA ALA A 74 -7.04 3.89 23.36
C ALA A 74 -6.99 2.36 23.48
N TRP A 75 -8.17 1.74 23.46
CA TRP A 75 -8.32 0.28 23.58
C TRP A 75 -8.39 -0.37 22.21
N ALA A 76 -8.02 -1.65 22.13
CA ALA A 76 -8.09 -2.43 20.89
C ALA A 76 -9.51 -2.65 20.34
N THR A 77 -10.54 -2.38 21.17
CA THR A 77 -11.96 -2.41 20.82
C THR A 77 -12.47 -1.09 20.27
N ASP A 78 -11.70 -0.01 20.42
CA ASP A 78 -12.15 1.32 20.06
C ASP A 78 -12.03 1.54 18.55
N TYR A 79 -13.03 2.23 18.01
CA TYR A 79 -13.01 2.75 16.65
C TYR A 79 -12.48 4.18 16.72
N ILE A 80 -11.32 4.40 16.11
CA ILE A 80 -10.59 5.66 16.22
C ILE A 80 -10.19 6.15 14.83
N THR A 81 -10.02 7.45 14.69
CA THR A 81 -9.42 8.08 13.51
C THR A 81 -8.27 8.97 13.93
N ILE A 82 -7.41 9.31 12.98
CA ILE A 82 -6.20 10.10 13.19
C ILE A 82 -6.07 11.09 12.06
N GLN A 83 -5.68 12.32 12.39
CA GLN A 83 -5.29 13.34 11.42
C GLN A 83 -3.80 13.61 11.60
N PRO A 84 -2.92 12.84 10.96
CA PRO A 84 -1.48 12.98 11.14
C PRO A 84 -0.96 14.22 10.39
N VAL A 85 0.08 14.83 10.95
CA VAL A 85 0.77 15.98 10.34
C VAL A 85 1.91 15.55 9.41
N GLY A 86 2.42 14.33 9.59
CA GLY A 86 3.56 13.80 8.86
C GLY A 86 3.54 12.28 8.75
N ILE A 87 4.33 11.75 7.80
CA ILE A 87 4.48 10.32 7.57
C ILE A 87 5.92 9.96 7.21
N VAL A 88 6.46 8.92 7.85
CA VAL A 88 7.78 8.34 7.55
C VAL A 88 7.60 6.90 7.08
N SER A 89 8.26 6.56 5.97
CA SER A 89 8.24 5.20 5.40
C SER A 89 9.29 4.33 6.04
N THR A 90 8.90 3.14 6.51
CA THR A 90 9.85 2.20 7.12
C THR A 90 10.50 1.30 6.07
N GLY A 91 9.89 1.13 4.89
CA GLY A 91 10.31 0.15 3.89
C GLY A 91 10.03 -1.30 4.28
N VAL A 92 9.45 -1.54 5.46
CA VAL A 92 9.12 -2.86 5.99
C VAL A 92 7.62 -3.08 5.82
N GLY A 93 7.23 -4.19 5.20
CA GLY A 93 5.83 -4.55 5.01
C GLY A 93 5.51 -5.90 5.61
N ALA A 94 4.29 -6.03 6.15
CA ALA A 94 3.73 -7.30 6.57
C ALA A 94 2.76 -7.82 5.51
N LEU A 95 2.75 -9.14 5.31
CA LEU A 95 1.80 -9.78 4.40
C LEU A 95 0.37 -9.43 4.81
N HIS A 96 -0.44 -9.01 3.85
CA HIS A 96 -1.83 -8.66 4.12
C HIS A 96 -2.62 -9.88 4.62
N PRO A 97 -3.60 -9.69 5.54
CA PRO A 97 -4.36 -10.80 6.11
C PRO A 97 -5.16 -11.64 5.10
N TRP A 98 -5.57 -11.03 3.98
CA TRP A 98 -6.33 -11.69 2.91
C TRP A 98 -5.45 -12.42 1.88
N VAL A 99 -4.12 -12.26 1.93
CA VAL A 99 -3.21 -12.93 0.99
C VAL A 99 -2.82 -14.30 1.55
N ASP A 100 -3.03 -15.34 0.75
CA ASP A 100 -2.68 -16.71 1.11
C ASP A 100 -1.17 -16.89 1.36
N ALA A 101 -0.81 -17.14 2.62
CA ALA A 101 0.58 -17.35 3.02
C ALA A 101 1.20 -18.65 2.45
N TYR A 102 0.39 -19.59 1.97
CA TYR A 102 0.84 -20.88 1.44
C TYR A 102 0.32 -21.11 0.03
N THR A 103 1.24 -21.41 -0.89
CA THR A 103 0.84 -21.88 -2.22
C THR A 103 0.43 -23.36 -2.16
N THR A 104 -0.75 -23.68 -2.69
CA THR A 104 -1.27 -25.06 -2.71
C THR A 104 -0.35 -25.97 -3.54
N PRO A 105 0.16 -27.08 -2.98
CA PRO A 105 1.00 -28.00 -3.72
C PRO A 105 0.19 -28.64 -4.86
N THR A 106 0.60 -28.40 -6.11
CA THR A 106 0.04 -29.14 -7.25
C THR A 106 0.64 -30.54 -7.33
N ARG A 107 -0.05 -31.50 -7.97
CA ARG A 107 0.43 -32.89 -8.14
C ARG A 107 1.87 -33.02 -8.70
N ARG A 108 2.41 -31.96 -9.32
CA ARG A 108 3.78 -31.88 -9.86
C ARG A 108 4.81 -31.23 -8.93
N ASN A 109 4.41 -30.43 -7.94
CA ASN A 109 5.32 -29.76 -7.00
C ASN A 109 5.12 -30.31 -5.59
N ARG A 110 6.10 -31.09 -5.10
CA ARG A 110 6.10 -31.69 -3.75
C ARG A 110 6.49 -30.72 -2.62
N GLY A 111 6.74 -29.45 -2.92
CA GLY A 111 6.98 -28.41 -1.92
C GLY A 111 6.12 -27.20 -2.24
N GLY A 112 5.12 -26.91 -1.40
CA GLY A 112 4.48 -25.60 -1.41
C GLY A 112 5.50 -24.55 -0.97
N TRP A 113 5.42 -23.36 -1.58
CA TRP A 113 6.18 -22.21 -1.13
C TRP A 113 5.36 -21.43 -0.11
N LYS A 114 6.00 -21.02 0.98
CA LYS A 114 5.42 -20.15 2.02
C LYS A 114 5.89 -18.73 1.77
N ALA A 115 4.95 -17.80 1.61
CA ALA A 115 5.25 -16.39 1.50
C ALA A 115 5.90 -15.90 2.81
N PRO A 116 6.96 -15.05 2.73
CA PRO A 116 7.51 -14.45 3.93
C PRO A 116 6.45 -13.59 4.62
N VAL A 117 6.46 -13.56 5.95
CA VAL A 117 5.49 -12.74 6.70
C VAL A 117 5.87 -11.26 6.65
N ILE A 118 7.18 -10.97 6.61
CA ILE A 118 7.75 -9.64 6.53
C ILE A 118 8.65 -9.55 5.31
N THR A 119 8.54 -8.47 4.55
CA THR A 119 9.38 -8.21 3.37
C THR A 119 9.77 -6.74 3.25
N ASN A 120 10.72 -6.45 2.36
CA ASN A 120 10.99 -5.09 1.94
C ASN A 120 9.97 -4.67 0.88
N THR A 121 9.20 -3.62 1.16
CA THR A 121 8.10 -3.14 0.29
C THR A 121 8.58 -2.64 -1.07
N ALA A 122 9.88 -2.33 -1.22
CA ALA A 122 10.47 -2.02 -2.52
C ALA A 122 10.40 -3.21 -3.48
N LEU A 123 10.51 -4.44 -2.96
CA LEU A 123 10.47 -5.69 -3.74
C LEU A 123 9.05 -6.23 -3.95
N ASP A 124 8.06 -5.68 -3.26
CA ASP A 124 6.66 -6.07 -3.43
C ASP A 124 6.07 -5.44 -4.69
N VAL A 125 6.01 -6.21 -5.77
CA VAL A 125 5.45 -5.75 -7.07
C VAL A 125 3.93 -5.92 -7.13
N PHE A 126 3.39 -6.87 -6.36
CA PHE A 126 1.97 -7.24 -6.42
C PHE A 126 1.13 -6.52 -5.37
N ASN A 127 1.77 -5.78 -4.46
CA ASN A 127 1.13 -5.08 -3.35
C ASN A 127 0.41 -6.08 -2.43
N GLU A 128 1.12 -7.17 -2.14
CA GLU A 128 0.72 -8.23 -1.21
C GLU A 128 1.06 -7.87 0.24
N TYR A 129 1.89 -6.84 0.46
CA TYR A 129 2.40 -6.44 1.76
C TYR A 129 2.03 -5.01 2.11
N GLY A 130 1.41 -4.83 3.28
CA GLY A 130 1.12 -3.53 3.88
C GLY A 130 2.36 -2.96 4.56
N GLU A 131 2.87 -1.85 4.03
CA GLU A 131 3.99 -1.14 4.64
C GLU A 131 3.61 -0.55 6.01
N PHE A 132 4.52 -0.68 6.97
CA PHE A 132 4.46 0.05 8.22
C PHE A 132 4.94 1.49 8.02
N TYR A 133 4.22 2.45 8.59
CA TYR A 133 4.54 3.86 8.56
C TYR A 133 4.67 4.39 9.98
N LEU A 134 5.55 5.36 10.20
CA LEU A 134 5.50 6.20 11.38
C LEU A 134 4.63 7.41 11.06
N LEU A 135 3.57 7.62 11.81
CA LEU A 135 2.71 8.79 11.69
C LEU A 135 3.09 9.79 12.77
N GLN A 136 3.34 11.02 12.35
CA GLN A 136 3.53 12.12 13.26
C GLN A 136 2.16 12.67 13.64
N LEU A 137 1.87 12.70 14.94
CA LEU A 137 0.67 13.31 15.51
C LEU A 137 0.87 14.83 15.71
N PRO A 138 -0.22 15.60 15.86
CA PRO A 138 -0.17 17.03 16.16
C PRO A 138 0.73 17.45 17.34
N ASP A 139 0.88 16.60 18.35
CA ASP A 139 1.75 16.81 19.52
C ASP A 139 3.24 16.48 19.28
N GLU A 140 3.63 16.24 18.03
CA GLU A 140 4.96 15.79 17.60
C GLU A 140 5.34 14.37 18.02
N SER A 141 4.46 13.63 18.70
CA SER A 141 4.66 12.21 18.96
C SER A 141 4.53 11.38 17.69
N TYR A 142 5.14 10.20 17.69
CA TYR A 142 5.08 9.27 16.58
C TYR A 142 4.42 7.96 17.00
N ILE A 143 3.56 7.45 16.12
CA ILE A 143 2.93 6.15 16.29
C ILE A 143 3.18 5.26 15.08
N LEU A 144 3.15 3.95 15.29
CA LEU A 144 3.27 2.98 14.21
C LEU A 144 1.90 2.72 13.58
N ALA A 145 1.83 2.70 12.25
CA ALA A 145 0.57 2.53 11.52
C ALA A 145 0.69 1.67 10.27
N GLN A 146 -0.43 1.07 9.86
CA GLN A 146 -0.64 0.48 8.54
C GLN A 146 -1.86 1.13 7.88
N LEU A 147 -1.63 1.71 6.71
CA LEU A 147 -2.60 2.54 6.01
C LEU A 147 -2.81 2.03 4.58
N PRO A 148 -3.99 2.31 3.98
CA PRO A 148 -4.18 2.14 2.55
C PRO A 148 -3.17 2.98 1.75
N MET A 149 -2.68 2.45 0.62
CA MET A 149 -1.64 3.08 -0.20
C MET A 149 -1.97 4.52 -0.61
N GLU A 150 -3.23 4.80 -0.95
CA GLU A 150 -3.65 6.15 -1.35
C GLU A 150 -3.59 7.16 -0.21
N GLU A 151 -3.94 6.77 1.01
CA GLU A 151 -3.86 7.66 2.16
C GLU A 151 -2.39 7.94 2.52
N ALA A 152 -1.54 6.90 2.53
CA ALA A 152 -0.11 7.08 2.68
C ALA A 152 0.48 8.01 1.61
N ARG A 153 0.03 7.90 0.36
CA ARG A 153 0.47 8.81 -0.72
C ARG A 153 0.03 10.24 -0.49
N LYS A 154 -1.25 10.48 -0.13
CA LYS A 154 -1.76 11.83 0.14
C LYS A 154 -0.95 12.49 1.27
N LEU A 155 -0.65 11.75 2.34
CA LEU A 155 0.20 12.22 3.43
C LEU A 155 1.63 12.52 2.98
N LYS A 156 2.26 11.65 2.18
CA LYS A 156 3.59 11.91 1.59
C LYS A 156 3.62 13.15 0.70
N MET A 157 2.48 13.53 0.11
CA MET A 157 2.32 14.76 -0.68
C MET A 157 2.05 15.99 0.19
N GLY A 158 2.04 15.87 1.52
CA GLY A 158 1.75 16.95 2.45
C GLY A 158 0.28 17.39 2.47
N LYS A 159 -0.65 16.50 2.07
CA LYS A 159 -2.07 16.80 2.17
C LYS A 159 -2.59 16.50 3.56
N GLU A 160 -3.30 17.45 4.14
CA GLU A 160 -4.08 17.23 5.35
C GLU A 160 -5.26 16.32 5.02
N ILE A 161 -5.27 15.13 5.63
CA ILE A 161 -6.36 14.16 5.48
C ILE A 161 -6.71 13.58 6.85
N THR A 162 -8.00 13.31 7.04
CA THR A 162 -8.46 12.47 8.14
C THR A 162 -8.40 11.02 7.68
N LEU A 163 -7.70 10.18 8.43
CA LEU A 163 -7.55 8.78 8.08
C LEU A 163 -8.90 8.03 8.22
N PRO A 164 -9.08 6.91 7.49
CA PRO A 164 -10.22 6.04 7.67
C PRO A 164 -10.35 5.56 9.12
N VAL A 165 -11.52 5.04 9.48
CA VAL A 165 -11.71 4.39 10.79
C VAL A 165 -10.69 3.28 10.93
N GLY A 166 -9.89 3.35 11.99
CA GLY A 166 -8.91 2.36 12.34
C GLY A 166 -9.10 1.86 13.77
N ARG A 167 -8.18 1.00 14.16
CA ARG A 167 -8.12 0.39 15.49
C ARG A 167 -6.70 0.13 15.91
N LYS A 168 -6.50 -0.01 17.21
CA LYS A 168 -5.25 -0.47 17.80
C LYS A 168 -5.16 -2.00 17.69
N ILE A 169 -4.10 -2.50 17.06
CA ILE A 169 -3.79 -3.93 16.97
C ILE A 169 -2.39 -4.22 17.48
N PRO A 170 -2.13 -5.40 18.07
CA PRO A 170 -0.80 -5.76 18.52
C PRO A 170 0.15 -5.91 17.34
N LEU A 171 1.38 -5.40 17.48
CA LEU A 171 2.42 -5.54 16.46
C LEU A 171 2.84 -7.01 16.32
N ASN A 172 2.96 -7.47 15.08
CA ASN A 172 3.49 -8.80 14.79
C ASN A 172 4.94 -8.92 15.31
N MET A 173 5.19 -9.92 16.16
CA MET A 173 6.50 -10.17 16.76
C MET A 173 7.61 -10.32 15.72
N GLN A 174 7.30 -10.82 14.51
CA GLN A 174 8.27 -10.96 13.42
C GLN A 174 8.65 -9.61 12.79
N ALA A 175 7.77 -8.61 12.87
CA ALA A 175 8.04 -7.25 12.40
C ALA A 175 8.97 -6.47 13.34
N LYS A 176 8.91 -6.75 14.67
CA LYS A 176 9.71 -6.04 15.69
C LYS A 176 11.18 -5.95 15.32
N GLY A 177 11.81 -7.07 14.95
CA GLY A 177 13.24 -7.08 14.61
C GLY A 177 13.61 -6.27 13.36
N SER A 178 12.68 -6.08 12.42
CA SER A 178 12.93 -5.26 11.22
C SER A 178 12.64 -3.77 11.43
N LEU A 179 11.80 -3.45 12.44
CA LEU A 179 11.39 -2.09 12.77
C LEU A 179 12.19 -1.46 13.92
N ASP A 180 12.90 -2.26 14.72
CA ASP A 180 13.61 -1.84 15.93
C ASP A 180 14.47 -0.59 15.72
N GLY A 181 15.29 -0.57 14.65
CA GLY A 181 16.18 0.56 14.37
C GLY A 181 15.44 1.88 14.09
N ILE A 182 14.39 1.84 13.25
CA ILE A 182 13.65 3.06 12.89
C ILE A 182 12.71 3.50 14.00
N CYS A 183 12.08 2.56 14.72
CA CYS A 183 11.21 2.90 15.85
C CYS A 183 12.03 3.48 17.01
N TYR A 184 13.25 2.98 17.26
CA TYR A 184 14.15 3.53 18.27
C TYR A 184 14.59 4.98 17.94
N GLU A 185 14.85 5.29 16.67
CA GLU A 185 15.24 6.64 16.24
C GLU A 185 14.16 7.70 16.52
N TYR A 186 12.89 7.31 16.43
CA TYR A 186 11.73 8.21 16.58
C TYR A 186 11.01 8.04 17.93
N ASP A 187 11.57 7.26 18.86
CA ASP A 187 10.99 6.97 20.18
C ASP A 187 9.56 6.40 20.11
N VAL A 188 9.32 5.47 19.18
CA VAL A 188 7.99 4.89 18.93
C VAL A 188 7.85 3.55 19.64
N PRO A 189 6.82 3.36 20.49
CA PRO A 189 6.55 2.08 21.11
C PRO A 189 6.14 1.03 20.05
N MET A 190 6.70 -0.17 20.16
CA MET A 190 6.49 -1.28 19.21
C MET A 190 5.52 -2.34 19.74
N ASP A 191 4.58 -1.93 20.58
CA ASP A 191 3.59 -2.87 21.13
C ASP A 191 2.34 -2.94 20.26
N ASP A 192 1.92 -1.79 19.73
CA ASP A 192 0.69 -1.66 18.97
C ASP A 192 0.88 -0.87 17.66
N VAL A 193 -0.07 -1.07 16.76
CA VAL A 193 -0.12 -0.46 15.43
C VAL A 193 -1.52 0.09 15.21
N PHE A 194 -1.60 1.31 14.69
CA PHE A 194 -2.85 1.84 14.15
C PHE A 194 -3.14 1.19 12.80
N TYR A 195 -4.20 0.40 12.72
CA TYR A 195 -4.59 -0.32 11.51
C TYR A 195 -5.91 0.20 10.96
N CYS A 196 -5.92 0.68 9.72
CA CYS A 196 -7.12 1.21 9.06
C CYS A 196 -7.30 0.69 7.62
N ILE A 197 -6.91 -0.55 7.35
CA ILE A 197 -7.12 -1.18 6.04
C ILE A 197 -8.39 -2.02 6.07
N ASN A 198 -9.20 -1.94 5.00
CA ASN A 198 -10.45 -2.68 4.91
C ASN A 198 -10.21 -4.10 4.37
N ASP A 199 -9.95 -5.03 5.27
CA ASP A 199 -9.63 -6.43 4.94
C ASP A 199 -10.76 -7.10 4.19
N LYS A 200 -12.01 -6.91 4.62
CA LYS A 200 -13.19 -7.54 4.03
C LYS A 200 -13.41 -7.11 2.58
N TRP A 201 -13.24 -5.82 2.30
CA TRP A 201 -13.36 -5.32 0.94
C TRP A 201 -12.20 -5.80 0.07
N ASN A 202 -10.98 -5.81 0.61
CA ASN A 202 -9.81 -6.28 -0.13
C ASN A 202 -9.87 -7.77 -0.44
N ASP A 203 -10.23 -8.62 0.53
CA ASP A 203 -10.40 -10.07 0.34
C ASP A 203 -11.39 -10.39 -0.79
N SER A 204 -12.52 -9.66 -0.84
CA SER A 204 -13.53 -9.84 -1.87
C SER A 204 -13.16 -9.30 -3.25
N HIS A 205 -12.15 -8.42 -3.35
CA HIS A 205 -11.79 -7.73 -4.60
C HIS A 205 -10.34 -7.95 -5.05
N GLU A 206 -9.50 -8.65 -4.27
CA GLU A 206 -8.06 -8.82 -4.52
C GLU A 206 -7.79 -9.33 -5.92
N PHE A 207 -8.45 -10.43 -6.32
CA PHE A 207 -8.26 -11.02 -7.65
C PHE A 207 -8.69 -10.08 -8.78
N GLY A 208 -9.78 -9.33 -8.59
CA GLY A 208 -10.25 -8.33 -9.54
C GLY A 208 -9.27 -7.17 -9.70
N LEU A 209 -8.75 -6.67 -8.58
CA LEU A 209 -7.71 -5.64 -8.53
C LEU A 209 -6.43 -6.12 -9.22
N PHE A 210 -6.00 -7.35 -8.96
CA PHE A 210 -4.83 -7.96 -9.59
C PHE A 210 -4.98 -8.00 -11.12
N LEU A 211 -6.10 -8.52 -11.63
CA LEU A 211 -6.36 -8.55 -13.07
C LEU A 211 -6.38 -7.15 -13.68
N LEU A 212 -6.96 -6.17 -12.99
CA LEU A 212 -7.02 -4.79 -13.45
C LEU A 212 -5.63 -4.13 -13.47
N ARG A 213 -4.79 -4.37 -12.45
CA ARG A 213 -3.38 -3.93 -12.42
C ARG A 213 -2.61 -4.48 -13.62
N ILE A 214 -2.76 -5.78 -13.91
CA ILE A 214 -2.14 -6.41 -15.07
C ILE A 214 -2.66 -5.80 -16.38
N ALA A 215 -3.97 -5.63 -16.52
CA ALA A 215 -4.56 -5.05 -17.72
C ALA A 215 -3.99 -3.65 -18.00
N ILE A 216 -3.89 -2.81 -16.97
CA ILE A 216 -3.33 -1.46 -17.08
C ILE A 216 -1.83 -1.51 -17.39
N ALA A 217 -1.06 -2.37 -16.73
CA ALA A 217 0.36 -2.54 -17.01
C ALA A 217 0.60 -2.96 -18.47
N VAL A 218 -0.19 -3.91 -18.99
CA VAL A 218 -0.12 -4.36 -20.38
C VAL A 218 -0.48 -3.21 -21.34
N LEU A 219 -1.51 -2.42 -21.05
CA LEU A 219 -1.88 -1.25 -21.85
C LEU A 219 -0.77 -0.20 -21.87
N VAL A 220 -0.15 0.11 -20.72
CA VAL A 220 0.98 1.03 -20.62
C VAL A 220 2.17 0.50 -21.41
N LEU A 221 2.50 -0.78 -21.27
CA LEU A 221 3.59 -1.41 -22.00
C LEU A 221 3.44 -1.27 -23.51
N PHE A 222 2.27 -1.60 -24.06
CA PHE A 222 2.04 -1.48 -25.50
C PHE A 222 2.01 -0.02 -25.97
N SER A 223 1.39 0.87 -25.20
CA SER A 223 1.30 2.29 -25.56
C SER A 223 2.68 2.96 -25.59
N PHE A 224 3.48 2.78 -24.54
CA PHE A 224 4.82 3.38 -24.48
C PHE A 224 5.84 2.63 -25.33
N GLY A 225 5.77 1.30 -25.39
CA GLY A 225 6.65 0.49 -26.23
C GLY A 225 6.52 0.89 -27.71
N THR A 226 5.30 1.01 -28.22
CA THR A 226 5.07 1.47 -29.60
C THR A 226 5.50 2.92 -29.80
N ALA A 227 5.15 3.83 -28.88
CA ALA A 227 5.52 5.24 -28.96
C ALA A 227 7.05 5.45 -28.96
N PHE A 228 7.79 4.75 -28.10
CA PHE A 228 9.24 4.84 -28.01
C PHE A 228 9.92 4.32 -29.29
N ILE A 229 9.49 3.18 -29.82
CA ILE A 229 10.03 2.65 -31.07
C ILE A 229 9.75 3.62 -32.23
N MET A 230 8.53 4.14 -32.35
CA MET A 230 8.18 5.11 -33.40
C MET A 230 9.00 6.41 -33.31
N LEU A 231 9.21 6.93 -32.09
CA LEU A 231 10.04 8.10 -31.85
C LEU A 231 11.51 7.86 -32.22
N ALA A 232 12.07 6.72 -31.80
CA ALA A 232 13.43 6.34 -32.11
C ALA A 232 13.64 6.21 -33.63
N GLU A 233 12.73 5.54 -34.32
CA GLU A 233 12.76 5.45 -35.78
C GLU A 233 12.70 6.84 -36.43
N LYS A 234 11.82 7.73 -35.96
CA LYS A 234 11.65 9.06 -36.52
C LYS A 234 12.88 9.95 -36.33
N ILE A 235 13.55 9.86 -35.18
CA ILE A 235 14.76 10.64 -34.86
C ILE A 235 15.95 10.10 -35.66
N PHE A 236 16.23 8.80 -35.57
CA PHE A 236 17.41 8.21 -36.19
C PHE A 236 17.29 7.97 -37.70
N LYS A 237 16.07 7.84 -38.27
CA LYS A 237 15.90 7.86 -39.74
C LYS A 237 15.95 9.29 -40.31
N ARG A 238 15.66 10.34 -39.53
CA ARG A 238 15.80 11.73 -39.97
C ARG A 238 17.26 12.15 -40.14
N GLU A 239 18.18 11.61 -39.35
CA GLU A 239 19.62 11.89 -39.49
C GLU A 239 20.24 11.26 -40.76
N LYS A 240 19.52 10.39 -41.47
CA LYS A 240 19.98 9.75 -42.72
C LYS A 240 19.64 10.53 -43.99
N LYS A 241 19.01 11.70 -43.91
CA LYS A 241 18.57 12.49 -45.07
C LYS A 241 19.26 13.84 -45.10
#